data_AF-A0A949ZWK6-F1
#
_entry.id   AF-A0A949ZWK6-F1
#
_cell.length_a   1.000
_cell.length_b   1.000
_cell.length_c   1.000
_cell.angle_alpha   90.00
_cell.angle_beta   90.00
_cell.angle_gamma   90.00
#
_symmetry.space_group_name_H-M   'P 1'
#
loop_
_entity.id
_entity.type
_entity.pdbx_description
1 polymer ?
#
loop_
_entity_poly.entity_id
_entity_poly.type
_entity_poly.pdbx_seq_one_letter_code
_entity_poly.pdbx_strand_id
1 'polypeptide(L)'
;MLWRVVVFVAALLAGIALFSVGGAWRMWPLQIAGLALVIGCIFAGFRWSLRQYKPPPIKPASNPAWSMRDEPAPGQSEPPTSGS
;
A
#
# COMPACT_ATOMS: atom_id res chain seq x y z
N MET A 1 1.14 -13.66 -4.24
CA MET A 1 1.75 -12.84 -3.18
C MET A 1 2.94 -13.55 -2.54
N LEU A 2 2.80 -14.83 -2.16
CA LEU A 2 3.85 -15.69 -1.59
C LEU A 2 5.18 -15.68 -2.36
N TRP A 3 5.15 -15.85 -3.69
CA TRP A 3 6.36 -15.86 -4.53
C TRP A 3 7.21 -14.58 -4.40
N ARG A 4 6.56 -13.41 -4.29
CA ARG A 4 7.27 -12.12 -4.16
C ARG A 4 7.98 -12.03 -2.81
N VAL A 5 7.36 -12.56 -1.76
CA VAL A 5 7.95 -12.63 -0.42
C VAL A 5 9.13 -13.59 -0.41
N VAL A 6 8.99 -14.76 -1.03
CA VAL A 6 10.08 -15.75 -1.14
C VAL A 6 11.28 -15.17 -1.89
N VAL A 7 11.06 -14.55 -3.06
CA VAL A 7 12.14 -13.89 -3.82
C VAL A 7 12.79 -12.77 -3.01
N PHE A 8 12.01 -12.00 -2.26
CA PHE A 8 12.52 -10.92 -1.43
C PHE A 8 13.43 -11.43 -0.31
N VAL A 9 12.98 -12.44 0.43
CA VAL A 9 13.76 -13.06 1.50
C VAL A 9 15.02 -13.73 0.94
N ALA A 10 14.90 -14.44 -0.18
CA ALA A 10 16.05 -15.06 -0.85
C ALA A 10 17.09 -14.02 -1.30
N ALA A 11 16.65 -12.89 -1.87
CA ALA A 11 17.55 -11.81 -2.28
C ALA A 11 18.25 -11.14 -1.08
N LEU A 12 17.54 -10.97 0.05
CA LEU A 12 18.11 -10.43 1.29
C LEU A 12 19.19 -11.36 1.85
N LEU A 13 18.91 -12.67 1.93
CA LEU A 13 19.87 -13.68 2.38
C LEU A 13 21.08 -13.76 1.45
N ALA A 14 20.85 -13.72 0.13
CA ALA A 14 21.92 -13.72 -0.86
C ALA A 14 22.83 -12.49 -0.74
N GLY A 15 22.26 -11.30 -0.49
CA GLY A 15 23.02 -10.07 -0.29
C GLY A 15 23.89 -10.08 0.96
N ILE A 16 23.36 -10.61 2.07
CA ILE A 16 24.11 -10.80 3.32
C ILE A 16 25.25 -11.79 3.09
N ALA A 17 24.98 -12.92 2.44
CA ALA A 17 26.00 -13.91 2.13
C ALA A 17 27.11 -13.33 1.23
N LEU A 18 26.74 -12.58 0.17
CA LEU A 18 27.71 -11.92 -0.70
C LEU A 18 28.58 -10.91 0.06
N PHE A 19 27.97 -10.13 0.96
CA PHE A 19 28.69 -9.16 1.78
C PHE A 19 29.68 -9.84 2.73
N SER A 20 29.26 -10.91 3.42
CA SER A 20 30.11 -11.69 4.32
C SER A 20 31.29 -12.36 3.57
N VAL A 21 31.04 -12.93 2.38
CA VAL A 21 32.09 -13.52 1.55
C VAL A 21 33.05 -12.44 1.03
N GLY A 22 32.55 -11.30 0.56
CA GLY A 22 33.39 -10.17 0.17
C GLY A 22 34.24 -9.65 1.34
N GLY A 23 33.68 -9.68 2.55
CA GLY A 23 34.34 -9.42 3.83
C GLY A 23 35.55 -10.32 4.05
N ALA A 24 35.31 -11.62 4.04
CA ALA A 24 36.31 -12.64 4.31
C ALA A 24 37.48 -12.62 3.33
N TRP A 25 37.24 -12.29 2.06
CA TRP A 25 38.26 -12.30 1.02
C TRP A 25 38.87 -10.92 0.72
N ARG A 26 38.53 -9.88 1.52
CA ARG A 26 38.95 -8.48 1.29
C ARG A 26 38.62 -7.96 -0.11
N MET A 27 37.61 -8.54 -0.76
CA MET A 27 37.14 -8.14 -2.09
C MET A 27 36.14 -7.01 -1.96
N TRP A 28 36.65 -5.78 -1.93
CA TRP A 28 35.85 -4.55 -1.86
C TRP A 28 34.69 -4.48 -2.87
N PRO A 29 34.86 -4.85 -4.15
CA PRO A 29 33.76 -4.80 -5.12
C PRO A 29 32.59 -5.72 -4.74
N LEU A 30 32.90 -6.89 -4.18
CA LEU A 30 31.91 -7.89 -3.81
C LEU A 30 31.13 -7.48 -2.55
N GLN A 31 31.80 -6.81 -1.61
CA GLN A 31 31.13 -6.21 -0.44
C GLN A 31 30.17 -5.10 -0.87
N ILE A 32 30.60 -4.20 -1.76
CA ILE A 32 29.75 -3.11 -2.26
C ILE A 32 28.53 -3.68 -2.99
N ALA A 33 28.72 -4.71 -3.81
CA ALA A 33 27.62 -5.40 -4.49
C ALA A 33 26.62 -6.04 -3.51
N GLY A 34 27.11 -6.74 -2.48
CA GLY A 34 26.27 -7.32 -1.43
C GLY A 34 25.49 -6.26 -0.66
N LEU A 35 26.14 -5.16 -0.25
CA LEU A 35 25.50 -4.05 0.45
C LEU A 35 24.43 -3.37 -0.42
N ALA A 36 24.74 -3.10 -1.69
CA ALA A 36 23.80 -2.50 -2.63
C ALA A 36 22.56 -3.38 -2.84
N LEU A 37 22.74 -4.70 -2.90
CA LEU A 37 21.63 -5.66 -3.01
C LEU A 37 20.72 -5.62 -1.78
N VAL A 38 21.30 -5.59 -0.58
CA VAL A 38 20.54 -5.51 0.69
C VAL A 38 19.76 -4.19 0.77
N ILE A 39 20.40 -3.06 0.47
CA ILE A 39 19.74 -1.74 0.46
C ILE A 39 18.61 -1.70 -0.57
N GLY A 40 18.86 -2.22 -1.77
CA GLY A 40 17.85 -2.32 -2.84
C GLY A 40 16.64 -3.14 -2.42
N CYS A 41 16.85 -4.27 -1.73
CA CYS A 41 15.77 -5.06 -1.16
C CYS A 41 14.98 -4.24 -0.13
N ILE A 42 15.64 -3.66 0.88
CA ILE A 42 14.97 -2.86 1.91
C ILE A 42 14.13 -1.73 1.27
N PHE A 43 14.67 -1.04 0.27
CA PHE A 43 13.96 0.02 -0.43
C PHE A 43 12.73 -0.50 -1.20
N ALA A 44 12.84 -1.64 -1.87
CA ALA A 44 11.71 -2.27 -2.54
C ALA A 44 10.62 -2.70 -1.54
N GLY A 45 11.00 -3.22 -0.38
CA GLY A 45 10.10 -3.59 0.71
C GLY A 45 9.38 -2.38 1.31
N PHE A 46 10.12 -1.29 1.56
CA PHE A 46 9.55 -0.03 2.03
C PHE A 46 8.56 0.56 1.02
N ARG A 47 8.90 0.56 -0.26
CA ARG A 47 8.01 1.06 -1.33
C ARG A 47 6.76 0.19 -1.49
N TRP A 48 6.87 -1.11 -1.21
CA TRP A 48 5.72 -2.01 -1.18
C TRP A 48 4.83 -1.75 0.04
N SER A 49 5.42 -1.55 1.21
CA SER A 49 4.73 -1.16 2.44
C SER A 49 3.92 0.12 2.26
N LEU A 50 4.53 1.19 1.73
CA LEU A 50 3.85 2.46 1.47
C LEU A 50 2.65 2.34 0.50
N ARG A 51 2.63 1.35 -0.39
CA ARG A 51 1.49 1.11 -1.27
C ARG A 51 0.29 0.48 -0.55
N GLN A 52 0.54 -0.27 0.52
CA GLN A 52 -0.51 -0.89 1.33
C GLN A 52 -1.17 0.12 2.28
N TYR A 53 -0.43 1.15 2.72
CA TYR A 53 -0.94 2.20 3.61
C TYR A 53 -1.64 3.36 2.90
N LYS A 54 -1.89 3.28 1.59
CA LYS A 54 -2.64 4.33 0.91
C LYS A 54 -4.07 4.34 1.45
N PRO A 55 -4.54 5.45 2.06
CA PRO A 55 -5.94 5.57 2.43
C PRO A 55 -6.80 5.39 1.17
N PRO A 56 -7.96 4.72 1.27
CA PRO A 56 -8.84 4.54 0.13
C PRO A 56 -9.16 5.92 -0.46
N PRO A 57 -9.20 6.05 -1.81
CA PRO A 57 -9.57 7.31 -2.42
C PRO A 57 -10.92 7.73 -1.84
N ILE A 58 -10.98 8.94 -1.28
CA ILE A 58 -12.22 9.55 -0.83
C ILE A 58 -13.12 9.61 -2.06
N LYS A 59 -14.10 8.71 -2.15
CA LYS A 59 -15.13 8.81 -3.18
C LYS A 59 -15.81 10.15 -2.92
N PRO A 60 -15.82 11.09 -3.90
CA PRO A 60 -16.65 12.27 -3.74
C PRO A 60 -18.07 11.78 -3.48
N ALA A 61 -18.69 12.25 -2.39
CA ALA A 61 -20.07 11.92 -2.11
C ALA A 61 -20.87 12.29 -3.37
N SER A 62 -21.44 11.29 -4.05
CA SER A 62 -22.24 11.51 -5.25
C SER A 62 -23.48 12.35 -4.97
N ASN A 63 -23.79 12.55 -3.68
CA ASN A 63 -24.81 13.45 -3.18
C ASN A 63 -24.13 14.44 -2.22
N PRO A 64 -23.92 15.72 -2.59
CA PRO A 64 -23.42 16.72 -1.65
C PRO A 64 -24.37 16.80 -0.44
N ALA A 65 -23.86 16.98 0.77
CA ALA A 65 -24.70 17.03 1.98
C ALA A 65 -25.80 18.13 1.93
N TRP A 66 -25.67 19.09 1.01
CA TRP A 66 -26.67 20.13 0.78
C TRP A 66 -27.89 19.66 0.00
N SER A 67 -27.76 18.67 -0.90
CA SER A 67 -28.92 18.12 -1.65
C SER A 67 -29.77 17.17 -0.79
N MET A 68 -29.26 16.69 0.34
CA MET A 68 -30.04 15.91 1.33
C MET A 68 -31.05 16.77 2.12
N ARG A 69 -31.00 18.11 1.96
CA ARG A 69 -31.98 19.01 2.59
C ARG A 69 -33.32 19.01 1.85
N ASP A 70 -33.31 18.62 0.59
CA ASP A 70 -34.47 18.59 -0.30
C ASP A 70 -35.08 17.18 -0.44
N GLU A 71 -34.46 16.15 0.14
CA GLU A 71 -35.03 14.80 0.19
C GLU A 71 -36.11 14.74 1.28
N PRO A 72 -37.35 14.36 0.94
CA PRO A 72 -38.40 14.19 1.93
C PRO A 72 -38.00 13.06 2.89
N ALA A 73 -38.22 13.30 4.19
CA ALA A 73 -37.92 12.30 5.21
C ALA A 73 -38.63 10.98 4.90
N PRO A 74 -37.95 9.81 5.02
CA PRO A 74 -38.59 8.52 4.78
C PRO A 74 -39.70 8.33 5.82
N GLY A 75 -40.96 8.48 5.39
CA GLY A 75 -42.14 8.37 6.23
C GLY A 75 -43.19 9.48 6.06
N GLN A 76 -42.94 10.53 5.25
CA GLN A 76 -43.96 11.54 4.96
C GLN A 76 -44.79 11.16 3.74
N SER A 77 -45.69 10.19 3.94
CA SER A 77 -46.80 9.93 3.04
C SER A 77 -47.77 11.11 3.05
N GLU A 78 -48.25 11.44 1.84
CA GLU A 78 -49.13 12.53 1.40
C GLU A 78 -50.14 13.11 2.42
N PRO A 79 -50.45 14.43 2.37
CA PRO A 79 -51.60 14.98 3.07
C PRO A 79 -52.89 14.45 2.42
N PRO A 80 -53.91 14.02 3.19
CA PRO A 80 -55.18 13.62 2.61
C PRO A 80 -55.83 14.85 1.95
N THR A 81 -55.96 14.79 0.63
CA THR A 81 -56.82 15.68 -0.14
C THR A 81 -58.26 15.36 0.24
N SER A 82 -58.84 16.11 1.19
CA SER A 82 -60.26 16.04 1.52
C SER A 82 -61.03 16.96 0.58
N GLY A 83 -61.55 16.38 -0.51
CA GLY A 83 -62.64 16.96 -1.28
C GLY A 83 -63.98 16.52 -0.70
N SER A 84 -64.79 17.49 -0.26
CA SER A 84 -66.26 17.51 -0.26
C SER A 84 -66.76 18.79 0.40
#